data_AF-A0A9N9AY19-F1
#
_entry.id   AF-A0A9N9AY19-F1
#
_cell.length_a   1.000
_cell.length_b   1.000
_cell.length_c   1.000
_cell.angle_alpha   90.00
_cell.angle_beta   90.00
_cell.angle_gamma   90.00
#
_symmetry.space_group_name_H-M   'P 1'
#
loop_
_entity.id
_entity.type
_entity.pdbx_description
1 polymer ?
#
loop_
_entity_poly.entity_id
_entity_poly.type
_entity_poly.pdbx_seq_one_letter_code
_entity_poly.pdbx_strand_id
1 'polypeptide(L)'
;MPSIKLIFLTILVVFNFCVVSEITILTPNPKFYGVINETLLITWTSSGNDDPQRITIKLISKTPTELFTGEYAVGQSIPTSDGKYAWNITDNLVGENNWILKFYNALSELNEKTTPVAQSKEFSIKPAGTEPPKNDSSTTEKKSDNSNSVTSLSYASLFIIFTSFISSVIMANSLDLRI
;
A
#
# COMPACT_ATOMS: atom_id res chain seq x y z
N MET A 1 62.84 6.44 -33.78
CA MET A 1 61.59 5.74 -33.38
C MET A 1 60.99 6.48 -32.19
N PRO A 2 59.91 7.26 -32.33
CA PRO A 2 59.29 7.90 -31.17
C PRO A 2 58.22 6.98 -30.58
N SER A 3 58.32 6.76 -29.27
CA SER A 3 57.40 5.98 -28.45
C SER A 3 56.10 6.76 -28.19
N ILE A 4 54.98 6.22 -28.70
CA ILE A 4 53.62 6.70 -28.41
C ILE A 4 53.28 6.34 -26.96
N LYS A 5 53.11 7.36 -26.11
CA LYS A 5 52.56 7.19 -24.77
C LYS A 5 51.04 7.14 -24.87
N LEU A 6 50.47 5.96 -24.64
CA LEU A 6 49.02 5.74 -24.60
C LEU A 6 48.48 6.31 -23.28
N ILE A 7 47.80 7.46 -23.36
CA ILE A 7 47.10 8.05 -22.21
C ILE A 7 45.75 7.34 -22.09
N PHE A 8 45.59 6.49 -21.08
CA PHE A 8 44.30 5.92 -20.72
C PHE A 8 43.42 7.02 -20.11
N LEU A 9 42.48 7.54 -20.90
CA LEU A 9 41.42 8.42 -20.41
C LEU A 9 40.32 7.56 -19.77
N THR A 10 40.30 7.48 -18.44
CA THR A 10 39.22 6.82 -17.69
C THR A 10 38.00 7.73 -17.67
N ILE A 11 37.03 7.50 -18.56
CA ILE A 11 35.75 8.20 -18.52
C ILE A 11 34.94 7.61 -17.35
N LEU A 12 34.96 8.28 -16.20
CA LEU A 12 34.06 8.00 -15.09
C LEU A 12 32.67 8.54 -15.45
N VAL A 13 31.86 7.69 -16.09
CA VAL A 13 30.44 7.99 -16.32
C VAL A 13 29.74 7.89 -14.97
N VAL A 14 29.53 9.03 -14.31
CA VAL A 14 28.67 9.13 -13.12
C VAL A 14 27.23 9.00 -13.61
N PHE A 15 26.78 7.76 -13.78
CA PHE A 15 25.38 7.44 -14.02
C PHE A 15 24.63 7.77 -12.72
N ASN A 16 24.08 8.97 -12.63
CA ASN A 16 23.14 9.31 -11.58
C ASN A 16 21.91 8.43 -11.81
N PHE A 17 21.81 7.33 -11.05
CA PHE A 17 20.55 6.60 -10.92
C PHE A 17 19.57 7.56 -10.24
N CYS A 18 18.75 8.24 -11.04
CA CYS A 18 17.56 8.89 -10.53
C CYS A 18 16.62 7.77 -10.10
N VAL A 19 16.68 7.40 -8.82
CA VAL A 19 15.73 6.45 -8.23
C VAL A 19 14.41 7.20 -8.16
N VAL A 20 13.61 7.08 -9.21
CA VAL A 20 12.26 7.64 -9.26
C VAL A 20 11.46 6.97 -8.15
N SER A 21 10.82 7.80 -7.33
CA SER A 21 9.98 7.31 -6.25
C SER A 21 8.65 6.78 -6.80
N GLU A 22 8.26 5.58 -6.40
CA GLU A 22 7.09 4.89 -6.93
C GLU A 22 6.35 4.11 -5.83
N ILE A 23 5.06 4.41 -5.69
CA ILE A 23 4.11 3.62 -4.91
C ILE A 23 3.33 2.71 -5.86
N THR A 24 3.34 1.40 -5.61
CA THR A 24 2.60 0.40 -6.39
C THR A 24 1.55 -0.28 -5.52
N ILE A 25 0.27 -0.14 -5.89
CA ILE A 25 -0.84 -0.80 -5.17
C ILE A 25 -0.95 -2.26 -5.64
N LEU A 26 -0.89 -3.19 -4.68
CA LEU A 26 -0.93 -4.64 -4.92
C LEU A 26 -2.35 -5.19 -4.77
N THR A 27 -3.06 -4.79 -3.71
CA THR A 27 -4.46 -5.11 -3.46
C THR A 27 -5.24 -3.85 -3.08
N PRO A 28 -6.52 -3.73 -3.49
CA PRO A 28 -7.30 -4.65 -4.31
C PRO A 28 -6.91 -4.63 -5.79
N ASN A 29 -7.37 -5.65 -6.52
CA ASN A 29 -7.20 -5.82 -7.97
C ASN A 29 -8.30 -6.77 -8.50
N PRO A 30 -8.40 -7.09 -9.81
CA PRO A 30 -9.50 -7.91 -10.33
C PRO A 30 -9.65 -9.31 -9.69
N LYS A 31 -8.58 -9.86 -9.09
CA LYS A 31 -8.60 -11.14 -8.37
C LYS A 31 -8.87 -10.98 -6.86
N PHE A 32 -8.57 -9.80 -6.31
CA PHE A 32 -8.72 -9.47 -4.89
C PHE A 32 -9.74 -8.34 -4.73
N TYR A 33 -11.00 -8.72 -4.65
CA TYR A 33 -12.17 -7.86 -4.52
C TYR A 33 -12.56 -7.59 -3.06
N GLY A 34 -13.34 -6.53 -2.84
CA GLY A 34 -13.95 -6.24 -1.54
C GLY A 34 -15.30 -6.96 -1.36
N VAL A 35 -15.69 -7.19 -0.11
CA VAL A 35 -17.02 -7.71 0.24
C VAL A 35 -17.65 -6.75 1.27
N ILE A 36 -18.92 -6.44 1.10
CA ILE A 36 -19.67 -5.60 2.04
C ILE A 36 -19.72 -6.27 3.42
N ASN A 37 -19.53 -5.48 4.48
CA ASN A 37 -19.41 -5.86 5.89
C ASN A 37 -18.18 -6.72 6.22
N GLU A 38 -17.23 -6.81 5.29
CA GLU A 38 -15.96 -7.48 5.50
C GLU A 38 -14.81 -6.47 5.46
N THR A 39 -13.68 -6.87 6.04
CA THR A 39 -12.46 -6.08 5.98
C THR A 39 -11.67 -6.42 4.72
N LEU A 40 -11.51 -5.43 3.84
CA LEU A 40 -10.59 -5.49 2.71
C LEU A 40 -9.20 -5.00 3.13
N LEU A 41 -8.18 -5.84 2.96
CA LEU A 41 -6.80 -5.44 3.15
C LEU A 41 -6.24 -4.79 1.88
N ILE A 42 -6.01 -3.49 1.95
CA ILE A 42 -5.33 -2.70 0.92
C ILE A 42 -3.83 -2.83 1.17
N THR A 43 -3.04 -3.16 0.15
CA THR A 43 -1.58 -3.33 0.28
C THR A 43 -0.84 -2.65 -0.86
N TRP A 44 0.37 -2.16 -0.57
CA TRP A 44 1.22 -1.48 -1.55
C TRP A 44 2.70 -1.69 -1.22
N THR A 45 3.53 -1.47 -2.24
CA THR A 45 4.97 -1.25 -2.08
C THR A 45 5.30 0.21 -2.35
N SER A 46 6.37 0.68 -1.74
CA SER A 46 6.90 2.03 -1.86
C SER A 46 8.42 1.91 -2.06
N SER A 47 8.95 2.69 -2.98
CA SER A 47 10.38 2.69 -3.31
C SER A 47 10.81 4.08 -3.71
N GLY A 48 12.02 4.48 -3.34
CA GLY A 48 12.55 5.82 -3.58
C GLY A 48 12.46 6.74 -2.37
N ASN A 49 13.11 7.90 -2.49
CA ASN A 49 13.28 8.86 -1.38
C ASN A 49 12.23 9.98 -1.38
N ASP A 50 11.44 10.10 -2.45
CA ASP A 50 10.46 11.18 -2.64
C ASP A 50 9.02 10.72 -2.43
N ASP A 51 8.81 9.50 -1.93
CA ASP A 51 7.48 8.99 -1.62
C ASP A 51 6.86 9.83 -0.50
N PRO A 52 5.57 10.16 -0.58
CA PRO A 52 4.92 10.89 0.50
C PRO A 52 5.04 10.08 1.78
N GLN A 53 5.42 10.72 2.88
CA GLN A 53 5.52 10.03 4.18
C GLN A 53 4.17 9.48 4.65
N ARG A 54 3.08 10.16 4.27
CA ARG A 54 1.71 9.78 4.59
C ARG A 54 0.83 9.93 3.36
N ILE A 55 -0.10 8.99 3.19
CA ILE A 55 -1.04 8.95 2.07
C ILE A 55 -2.49 9.08 2.54
N THR A 56 -3.32 9.61 1.66
CA THR A 56 -4.78 9.55 1.76
C THR A 56 -5.29 8.65 0.65
N ILE A 57 -6.18 7.72 1.00
CA ILE A 57 -6.76 6.74 0.09
C ILE A 57 -8.20 7.15 -0.20
N LYS A 58 -8.52 7.31 -1.48
CA LYS A 58 -9.88 7.54 -1.95
C LYS A 58 -10.31 6.44 -2.90
N LEU A 59 -11.58 6.07 -2.83
CA LEU A 59 -12.25 5.17 -3.75
C LEU A 59 -13.02 6.00 -4.78
N ILE A 60 -12.89 5.64 -6.04
CA ILE A 60 -13.55 6.30 -7.16
C ILE A 60 -14.27 5.26 -8.00
N SER A 61 -15.46 5.63 -8.45
CA SER A 61 -16.26 4.86 -9.39
C SER A 61 -15.83 5.18 -10.82
N LYS A 62 -15.47 4.17 -11.61
CA LYS A 62 -15.15 4.30 -13.04
C LYS A 62 -16.39 4.72 -13.84
N THR A 63 -17.52 4.09 -13.55
CA THR A 63 -18.82 4.43 -14.11
C THR A 63 -19.68 4.98 -12.99
N PRO A 64 -20.27 6.19 -13.11
CA PRO A 64 -21.17 6.73 -12.10
C PRO A 64 -22.26 5.70 -11.77
N THR A 65 -22.51 5.48 -10.48
CA THR A 65 -23.61 4.63 -10.03
C THR A 65 -24.71 5.51 -9.48
N GLU A 66 -25.96 5.04 -9.50
CA GLU A 66 -27.09 5.79 -8.94
C GLU A 66 -26.92 6.08 -7.44
N LEU A 67 -26.13 5.27 -6.75
CA LEU A 67 -25.84 5.39 -5.30
C LEU A 67 -24.64 6.28 -5.00
N PHE A 68 -23.79 6.55 -6.01
CA PHE A 68 -22.49 7.17 -5.76
C PHE A 68 -21.96 7.92 -6.99
N THR A 69 -21.83 9.24 -6.83
CA THR A 69 -21.22 10.16 -7.79
C THR A 69 -20.15 10.99 -7.08
N GLY A 70 -18.93 10.47 -6.96
CA GLY A 70 -17.85 11.23 -6.33
C GLY A 70 -16.62 10.43 -5.94
N GLU A 71 -15.91 10.91 -4.92
CA GLU A 71 -14.78 10.23 -4.28
C GLU A 71 -15.18 9.86 -2.85
N TYR A 72 -14.89 8.62 -2.44
CA TYR A 72 -15.23 8.09 -1.13
C TYR A 72 -13.95 7.98 -0.31
N ALA A 73 -13.96 8.56 0.89
CA ALA A 73 -12.80 8.54 1.77
C ALA A 73 -12.64 7.15 2.40
N VAL A 74 -11.57 6.44 2.03
CA VAL A 74 -11.26 5.10 2.55
C VAL A 74 -10.37 5.19 3.80
N GLY A 75 -9.40 6.10 3.76
CA GLY A 75 -8.49 6.33 4.87
C GLY A 75 -7.67 7.59 4.66
N GLN A 76 -7.24 8.21 5.75
CA GLN A 76 -6.54 9.50 5.72
C GLN A 76 -5.26 9.44 6.55
N SER A 77 -4.23 10.13 6.05
CA SER A 77 -2.97 10.30 6.78
C SER A 77 -2.35 8.96 7.22
N ILE A 78 -2.39 7.95 6.36
CA ILE A 78 -1.84 6.62 6.64
C ILE A 78 -0.32 6.67 6.39
N PRO A 79 0.55 6.22 7.31
CA PRO A 79 1.97 6.13 7.05
C PRO A 79 2.24 5.24 5.83
N THR A 80 2.95 5.77 4.84
CA THR A 80 3.25 5.02 3.61
C THR A 80 4.13 3.80 3.90
N SER A 81 4.97 3.90 4.95
CA SER A 81 5.82 2.81 5.43
C SER A 81 5.07 1.59 5.94
N ASP A 82 3.78 1.71 6.28
CA ASP A 82 3.01 0.58 6.79
C ASP A 82 2.77 -0.49 5.71
N GLY A 83 2.77 -0.08 4.43
CA GLY A 83 2.57 -0.96 3.27
C GLY A 83 1.17 -1.60 3.21
N LYS A 84 0.29 -1.28 4.16
CA LYS A 84 -1.06 -1.85 4.26
C LYS A 84 -2.03 -0.97 5.03
N TYR A 85 -3.32 -1.14 4.71
CA TYR A 85 -4.42 -0.53 5.44
C TYR A 85 -5.64 -1.46 5.42
N ALA A 86 -6.27 -1.65 6.58
CA ALA A 86 -7.45 -2.47 6.72
C ALA A 86 -8.70 -1.59 6.60
N TRP A 87 -9.46 -1.77 5.53
CA TRP A 87 -10.68 -1.01 5.27
C TRP A 87 -11.91 -1.88 5.51
N ASN A 88 -12.76 -1.48 6.45
CA ASN A 88 -14.07 -2.11 6.66
C ASN A 88 -15.10 -1.49 5.71
N ILE A 89 -15.68 -2.29 4.82
CA ILE A 89 -16.60 -1.81 3.77
C ILE A 89 -18.04 -1.87 4.30
N THR A 90 -18.51 -0.80 4.94
CA THR A 90 -19.85 -0.77 5.55
C THR A 90 -20.95 -0.25 4.63
N ASP A 91 -20.59 0.58 3.65
CA ASP A 91 -21.54 1.23 2.74
C ASP A 91 -21.85 0.33 1.55
N ASN A 92 -23.07 0.44 0.99
CA ASN A 92 -23.50 -0.33 -0.18
C ASN A 92 -22.79 0.12 -1.47
N LEU A 93 -21.56 -0.33 -1.62
CA LEU A 93 -20.65 -0.01 -2.74
C LEU A 93 -20.58 -1.17 -3.75
N VAL A 94 -21.62 -1.97 -3.89
CA VAL A 94 -21.61 -3.12 -4.81
C VAL A 94 -21.38 -2.64 -6.25
N GLY A 95 -20.39 -3.24 -6.92
CA GLY A 95 -20.04 -2.90 -8.30
C GLY A 95 -18.99 -3.83 -8.88
N GLU A 96 -19.18 -4.26 -10.12
CA GLU A 96 -18.28 -5.20 -10.81
C GLU A 96 -17.23 -4.45 -11.62
N ASN A 97 -15.94 -4.64 -11.31
CA ASN A 97 -14.81 -3.98 -11.97
C ASN A 97 -15.01 -2.46 -12.14
N ASN A 98 -15.67 -1.84 -11.16
CA ASN A 98 -16.09 -0.46 -11.24
C ASN A 98 -15.26 0.44 -10.32
N TRP A 99 -14.48 -0.15 -9.43
CA TRP A 99 -13.82 0.58 -8.36
C TRP A 99 -12.34 0.73 -8.59
N ILE A 100 -11.83 1.91 -8.29
CA ILE A 100 -10.41 2.26 -8.36
C ILE A 100 -10.02 2.95 -7.07
N LEU A 101 -8.92 2.55 -6.46
CA LEU A 101 -8.29 3.32 -5.39
C LEU A 101 -7.30 4.31 -5.98
N LYS A 102 -7.34 5.54 -5.47
CA LYS A 102 -6.34 6.57 -5.72
C LYS A 102 -5.69 6.97 -4.41
N PHE A 103 -4.35 6.99 -4.42
CA PHE A 103 -3.55 7.43 -3.30
C PHE A 103 -3.08 8.85 -3.59
N TYR A 104 -3.12 9.71 -2.59
CA TYR A 104 -2.68 11.09 -2.66
C TYR A 104 -1.69 11.35 -1.53
N ASN A 105 -0.79 12.31 -1.72
CA ASN A 105 0.01 12.82 -0.61
C ASN A 105 -0.91 13.48 0.42
N ALA A 106 -0.89 13.00 1.67
CA ALA A 106 -1.76 13.50 2.73
C ALA A 106 -1.45 14.95 3.15
N LEU A 107 -0.27 15.47 2.80
CA LEU A 107 0.14 16.85 3.07
C LEU A 107 -0.22 17.81 1.93
N SER A 108 -0.68 17.30 0.79
CA SER A 108 -1.13 18.13 -0.33
C SER A 108 -2.58 18.56 -0.14
N GLU A 109 -2.90 19.77 -0.61
CA GLU A 109 -4.30 20.19 -0.72
C GLU A 109 -5.04 19.26 -1.68
N LEU A 110 -6.08 18.58 -1.18
CA LEU A 110 -6.92 17.67 -1.95
C LEU A 110 -8.02 18.45 -2.64
N ASN A 111 -7.87 18.66 -3.94
CA ASN A 111 -8.87 19.26 -4.81
C ASN A 111 -8.97 18.46 -6.13
N GLU A 112 -9.88 18.88 -7.02
CA GLU A 112 -10.15 18.19 -8.29
C GLU A 112 -8.95 18.11 -9.24
N LYS A 113 -7.92 18.96 -9.03
CA LYS A 113 -6.70 19.02 -9.84
C LYS A 113 -5.53 18.25 -9.22
N THR A 114 -5.65 17.79 -7.97
CA THR A 114 -4.59 17.08 -7.29
C THR A 114 -4.35 15.75 -7.98
N THR A 115 -3.14 15.53 -8.48
CA THR A 115 -2.78 14.26 -9.13
C THR A 115 -2.53 13.19 -8.07
N PRO A 116 -3.05 11.98 -8.25
CA PRO A 116 -2.73 10.87 -7.37
C PRO A 116 -1.24 10.49 -7.50
N VAL A 117 -0.64 10.05 -6.40
CA VAL A 117 0.72 9.48 -6.38
C VAL A 117 0.73 8.01 -6.82
N ALA A 118 -0.41 7.32 -6.69
CA ALA A 118 -0.61 5.96 -7.19
C ALA A 118 -2.09 5.68 -7.45
N GLN A 119 -2.35 4.71 -8.33
CA GLN A 119 -3.69 4.26 -8.66
C GLN A 119 -3.73 2.73 -8.78
N SER A 120 -4.77 2.10 -8.23
CA SER A 120 -4.96 0.65 -8.33
C SER A 120 -5.47 0.26 -9.72
N LYS A 121 -5.41 -1.04 -10.00
CA LYS A 121 -6.25 -1.63 -11.04
C LYS A 121 -7.72 -1.57 -10.63
N GLU A 122 -8.61 -1.68 -11.62
CA GLU A 122 -10.03 -1.85 -11.38
C GLU A 122 -10.28 -3.12 -10.55
N PHE A 123 -11.26 -3.06 -9.65
CA PHE A 123 -11.67 -4.21 -8.85
C PHE A 123 -13.18 -4.18 -8.58
N SER A 124 -13.70 -5.30 -8.12
CA SER A 124 -15.10 -5.42 -7.73
C SER A 124 -15.28 -5.21 -6.22
N ILE A 125 -16.48 -4.77 -5.83
CA ILE A 125 -16.99 -4.93 -4.47
C ILE A 125 -18.27 -5.76 -4.59
N LYS A 126 -18.29 -6.90 -3.88
CA LYS A 126 -19.35 -7.91 -3.94
C LYS A 126 -20.33 -7.72 -2.78
N PRO A 127 -21.60 -8.14 -2.92
CA PRO A 127 -22.58 -8.07 -1.84
C PRO A 127 -22.15 -8.89 -0.62
N ALA A 128 -22.70 -8.53 0.54
CA ALA A 128 -22.47 -9.25 1.80
C ALA A 128 -22.84 -10.73 1.68
N GLY A 129 -22.10 -11.60 2.37
CA GLY A 129 -22.27 -13.05 2.31
C GLY A 129 -21.54 -13.74 1.15
N THR A 130 -20.87 -12.97 0.27
CA THR A 130 -19.89 -13.54 -0.67
C THR A 130 -18.64 -13.96 0.09
N GLU A 131 -18.06 -15.12 -0.24
CA GLU A 131 -16.78 -15.52 0.34
C GLU A 131 -15.67 -14.53 -0.06
N PRO A 132 -14.90 -13.98 0.89
CA PRO A 132 -13.77 -13.12 0.55
C PRO A 132 -12.71 -13.84 -0.28
N PRO A 133 -11.97 -13.14 -1.15
CA PRO A 133 -10.85 -13.74 -1.86
C PRO A 133 -9.79 -14.24 -0.87
N LYS A 134 -9.31 -15.47 -1.06
CA LYS A 134 -8.27 -16.04 -0.21
C LYS A 134 -6.98 -15.27 -0.39
N ASN A 135 -6.40 -14.80 0.71
CA ASN A 135 -5.04 -14.26 0.73
C ASN A 135 -4.06 -15.41 0.50
N ASP A 136 -3.85 -15.80 -0.74
CA ASP A 136 -2.79 -16.76 -1.11
C ASP A 136 -1.44 -16.05 -0.96
N SER A 137 -0.95 -15.98 0.28
CA SER A 137 0.47 -15.75 0.58
C SER A 137 1.23 -17.05 0.26
N SER A 138 1.37 -17.36 -1.03
CA SER A 138 2.24 -18.46 -1.47
C SER A 138 2.94 -18.10 -2.78
N THR A 139 4.21 -17.73 -2.60
CA THR A 139 5.35 -18.03 -3.46
C THR A 139 5.09 -19.06 -4.57
N THR A 140 5.41 -18.63 -5.80
CA THR A 140 6.02 -19.43 -6.88
C THR A 140 5.40 -20.81 -7.15
N GLU A 141 4.52 -20.89 -8.14
CA GLU A 141 4.22 -22.14 -8.84
C GLU A 141 5.50 -22.69 -9.49
N LYS A 142 6.19 -23.61 -8.81
CA LYS A 142 6.91 -24.69 -9.48
C LYS A 142 6.02 -25.93 -9.46
N LYS A 143 5.43 -26.20 -10.62
CA LYS A 143 4.88 -27.51 -10.99
C LYS A 143 5.99 -28.56 -10.86
N SER A 144 5.80 -29.53 -9.97
CA SER A 144 6.39 -30.87 -10.09
C SER A 144 5.51 -31.85 -9.33
N ASP A 145 4.93 -32.78 -10.07
CA ASP A 145 4.24 -33.96 -9.57
C ASP A 145 5.16 -34.78 -8.66
N ASN A 146 4.63 -35.40 -7.59
CA ASN A 146 4.51 -36.86 -7.44
C ASN A 146 4.29 -37.32 -5.98
N SER A 147 3.36 -38.27 -5.83
CA SER A 147 3.20 -39.37 -4.84
C SER A 147 3.10 -39.11 -3.31
N ASN A 148 1.92 -39.49 -2.79
CA ASN A 148 1.57 -40.18 -1.52
C ASN A 148 2.52 -40.13 -0.30
N SER A 149 2.00 -39.69 0.85
CA SER A 149 1.91 -40.51 2.09
C SER A 149 1.33 -39.69 3.26
N VAL A 150 0.49 -40.35 4.06
CA VAL A 150 -0.13 -39.91 5.32
C VAL A 150 0.92 -39.60 6.39
N THR A 151 0.73 -38.56 7.20
CA THR A 151 0.80 -38.58 8.69
C THR A 151 0.47 -37.22 9.30
N SER A 152 -0.35 -37.26 10.35
CA SER A 152 -0.64 -36.18 11.29
C SER A 152 0.63 -35.65 11.97
N LEU A 153 0.71 -34.35 12.23
CA LEU A 153 1.39 -33.79 13.41
C LEU A 153 0.89 -32.37 13.69
N SER A 154 0.38 -32.22 14.91
CA SER A 154 0.04 -30.99 15.60
C SER A 154 1.26 -30.08 15.71
N TYR A 155 1.12 -28.80 15.34
CA TYR A 155 2.00 -27.75 15.81
C TYR A 155 1.18 -26.56 16.27
N ALA A 156 1.30 -26.29 17.58
CA ALA A 156 0.74 -25.16 18.27
C ALA A 156 1.27 -23.85 17.68
N SER A 157 0.35 -22.92 17.42
CA SER A 157 0.62 -21.57 16.95
C SER A 157 1.41 -20.79 18.01
N LEU A 158 2.64 -20.41 17.69
CA LEU A 158 3.43 -19.49 18.51
C LEU A 158 2.91 -18.05 18.27
N PHE A 159 2.09 -17.53 19.19
CA PHE A 159 1.72 -16.11 19.20
C PHE A 159 2.90 -15.29 19.74
N ILE A 160 3.62 -14.58 18.87
CA ILE A 160 4.53 -13.52 19.30
C ILE A 160 3.68 -12.25 19.48
N ILE A 161 3.30 -11.98 20.72
CA ILE A 161 2.67 -10.73 21.13
C ILE A 161 3.78 -9.72 21.38
N PHE A 162 3.92 -8.70 20.53
CA PHE A 162 4.69 -7.51 20.87
C PHE A 162 3.79 -6.58 21.69
N THR A 163 4.00 -6.56 23.01
CA THR A 163 3.41 -5.55 23.89
C THR A 163 4.15 -4.23 23.72
N SER A 164 3.40 -3.18 23.40
CA SER A 164 3.83 -1.79 23.42
C SER A 164 4.20 -1.33 24.83
N PHE A 165 5.24 -0.51 24.95
CA PHE A 165 5.45 0.35 26.11
C PHE A 165 5.12 1.80 25.74
N ILE A 166 4.22 2.39 26.53
CA ILE A 166 3.80 3.79 26.52
C ILE A 166 4.62 4.55 27.59
N SER A 167 4.69 5.88 27.40
CA SER A 167 5.06 6.96 28.35
C SER A 167 6.54 7.36 28.37
N SER A 168 6.90 8.64 28.39
CA SER A 168 6.19 9.80 28.95
C SER A 168 6.62 11.14 28.33
N VAL A 169 5.67 12.07 28.24
CA VAL A 169 5.86 13.52 28.06
C VAL A 169 6.29 14.13 29.39
N ILE A 170 7.35 14.93 29.41
CA ILE A 170 7.64 15.88 30.50
C ILE A 170 7.64 17.29 29.89
N MET A 171 6.62 18.06 30.25
CA MET A 171 6.56 19.52 30.10
C MET A 171 7.50 20.15 31.13
N ALA A 172 8.48 20.94 30.68
CA ALA A 172 9.19 21.88 31.52
C ALA A 172 8.64 23.29 31.25
N ASN A 173 7.79 23.77 32.15
CA ASN A 173 7.49 25.19 32.31
C ASN A 173 8.30 25.71 33.49
N SER A 174 9.16 26.69 33.25
CA SER A 174 9.72 27.55 34.29
C SER A 174 9.73 28.98 33.76
N LEU A 175 8.71 29.75 34.14
CA LEU A 175 8.73 31.20 34.05
C LEU A 175 9.83 31.73 34.97
N ASP A 176 10.82 32.40 34.39
CA ASP A 176 11.77 33.23 35.13
C ASP A 176 11.22 34.67 35.13
N LEU A 177 10.58 35.06 36.22
CA LEU A 177 10.15 36.43 36.49
C LEU A 177 11.11 36.98 37.56
N ARG A 178 12.07 37.81 37.14
CA ARG A 178 12.90 38.61 38.07
C ARG A 178 12.43 40.06 38.07
N ILE A 179 12.32 40.54 39.30
CA ILE A 179 11.98 41.89 39.79
C ILE A 179 12.94 42.92 39.21
#